data_AF-A0AAW7WKT7-F1
#
_entry.id   AF-A0AAW7WKT7-F1
#
_cell.length_a   1.000
_cell.length_b   1.000
_cell.length_c   1.000
_cell.angle_alpha   90.00
_cell.angle_beta   90.00
_cell.angle_gamma   90.00
#
_symmetry.space_group_name_H-M   'P 1'
#
loop_
_entity.id
_entity.type
_entity.pdbx_description
1 polymer ?
#
loop_
_entity_poly.entity_id
_entity_poly.type
_entity_poly.pdbx_seq_one_letter_code
_entity_poly.pdbx_strand_id
1 'polypeptide(L)'
;MNMKSKKSKHILSQDSNTPADGGIRKGSVVVNSLTAEIGIASNIDEECAAIAVRRTAEGKLCDEEVVVYLRDCRSATRKEQRTLQHLLNDRQLLWDTRHCRLKKNTYTPQNGARVQLSTLGREVIIGVFKEFDSEGRIIMYCMMQPEKRPTYSMHEVAGKAGDFQIQPVGSTARMKLDRALAAEGLVWNGHLRCMETVGKRQLRGQVYYYLNELYEICEVRDTYKLRDRKRMAVGNRFATREAAESVRECLVSILRMRHSAEAEGRRIARDDIDGGNKKK
;
A
#
# COMPACT_ATOMS: atom_id res chain seq x y z
N MET A 1 58.32 -4.83 20.99
CA MET A 1 57.14 -3.95 20.97
C MET A 1 55.91 -4.80 21.23
N ASN A 2 55.31 -4.65 22.42
CA ASN A 2 54.20 -5.46 22.94
C ASN A 2 52.87 -4.97 22.38
N MET A 3 52.26 -5.69 21.44
CA MET A 3 50.87 -5.48 21.04
C MET A 3 49.94 -6.27 21.95
N LYS A 4 49.46 -5.60 23.02
CA LYS A 4 48.35 -6.09 23.84
C LYS A 4 47.06 -6.04 23.00
N SER A 5 46.64 -7.20 22.50
CA SER A 5 45.31 -7.41 21.94
C SER A 5 44.25 -7.28 23.04
N LYS A 6 43.44 -6.22 22.98
CA LYS A 6 42.29 -6.00 23.85
C LYS A 6 41.20 -7.01 23.47
N LYS A 7 40.99 -8.02 24.32
CA LYS A 7 39.79 -8.87 24.27
C LYS A 7 38.55 -7.99 24.53
N SER A 8 37.77 -7.75 23.49
CA SER A 8 36.42 -7.21 23.58
C SER A 8 35.54 -8.23 24.32
N LYS A 9 34.99 -7.81 25.47
CA LYS A 9 33.96 -8.56 26.19
C LYS A 9 32.72 -8.60 25.29
N HIS A 10 32.51 -9.71 24.59
CA HIS A 10 31.20 -10.06 24.06
C HIS A 10 30.28 -10.31 25.25
N ILE A 11 29.45 -9.31 25.56
CA ILE A 11 28.28 -9.49 26.40
C ILE A 11 27.29 -10.30 25.54
N LEU A 12 27.36 -11.63 25.69
CA LEU A 12 26.27 -12.51 25.32
C LEU A 12 25.09 -12.15 26.22
N SER A 13 24.15 -11.35 25.71
CA SER A 13 22.82 -11.23 26.29
C SER A 13 22.12 -12.57 26.05
N GLN A 14 22.19 -13.44 27.05
CA GLN A 14 21.33 -14.59 27.18
C GLN A 14 19.90 -14.09 27.38
N ASP A 15 19.14 -13.95 26.29
CA ASP A 15 17.68 -13.96 26.37
C ASP A 15 17.23 -15.42 26.32
N SER A 16 17.54 -16.13 27.40
CA SER A 16 16.84 -17.35 27.78
C SER A 16 15.50 -16.93 28.39
N ASN A 17 14.46 -16.91 27.58
CA ASN A 17 13.11 -17.32 28.01
C ASN A 17 12.24 -17.42 26.77
N THR A 18 12.30 -18.59 26.13
CA THR A 18 11.19 -19.09 25.34
C THR A 18 10.31 -19.88 26.31
N PRO A 19 9.15 -19.37 26.76
CA PRO A 19 8.17 -20.22 27.40
C PRO A 19 7.52 -21.03 26.29
N ALA A 20 7.72 -22.34 26.34
CA ALA A 20 6.81 -23.29 25.74
C ALA A 20 5.44 -23.13 26.41
N ASP A 21 4.39 -23.30 25.60
CA ASP A 21 2.97 -23.25 25.95
C ASP A 21 2.31 -21.85 26.06
N GLY A 22 1.01 -21.80 25.73
CA GLY A 22 0.23 -20.60 25.41
C GLY A 22 -0.02 -19.60 26.55
N GLY A 23 1.06 -19.04 27.13
CA GLY A 23 1.01 -18.14 28.27
C GLY A 23 0.40 -16.78 27.95
N ILE A 24 -0.47 -16.30 28.85
CA ILE A 24 -1.00 -14.94 28.85
C ILE A 24 0.16 -13.96 29.05
N ARG A 25 0.27 -12.97 28.16
CA ARG A 25 1.32 -11.93 28.19
C ARG A 25 0.70 -10.54 28.21
N LYS A 26 1.49 -9.55 28.58
CA LYS A 26 1.11 -8.14 28.44
C LYS A 26 0.63 -7.86 27.00
N GLY A 27 -0.52 -7.21 26.88
CA GLY A 27 -1.21 -6.95 25.60
C GLY A 27 -2.10 -8.08 25.09
N SER A 28 -2.15 -9.22 25.78
CA SER A 28 -3.02 -10.34 25.39
C SER A 28 -4.48 -10.03 25.70
N VAL A 29 -5.37 -10.49 24.82
CA VAL A 29 -6.80 -10.54 25.11
C VAL A 29 -7.08 -11.82 25.89
N VAL A 30 -7.69 -11.67 27.05
CA VAL A 30 -7.99 -12.75 27.99
C VAL A 30 -9.49 -12.84 28.24
N VAL A 31 -9.93 -14.01 28.65
CA VAL A 31 -11.27 -14.24 29.16
C VAL A 31 -11.16 -14.71 30.59
N ASN A 32 -11.83 -14.02 31.51
CA ASN A 32 -12.01 -14.50 32.87
C ASN A 32 -13.10 -15.59 32.84
N SER A 33 -12.74 -16.80 33.22
CA SER A 33 -13.62 -17.97 33.14
C SER A 33 -14.72 -17.97 34.21
N LEU A 34 -14.54 -17.22 35.30
CA LEU A 34 -15.53 -17.08 36.37
C LEU A 34 -16.59 -16.04 36.03
N THR A 35 -16.17 -14.91 35.45
CA THR A 35 -17.08 -13.78 35.16
C THR A 35 -17.54 -13.74 33.70
N ALA A 36 -16.97 -14.57 32.83
CA ALA A 36 -17.15 -14.56 31.39
C ALA A 36 -16.81 -13.21 30.71
N GLU A 37 -16.02 -12.37 31.39
CA GLU A 37 -15.58 -11.09 30.85
C GLU A 37 -14.39 -11.25 29.91
N ILE A 38 -14.32 -10.41 28.87
CA ILE A 38 -13.24 -10.42 27.87
C ILE A 38 -12.47 -9.12 27.99
N GLY A 39 -11.18 -9.16 28.28
CA GLY A 39 -10.39 -7.93 28.49
C GLY A 39 -8.97 -8.00 27.93
N ILE A 40 -8.27 -6.86 27.96
CA ILE A 40 -6.87 -6.77 27.51
C ILE A 40 -5.97 -6.54 28.71
N ALA A 41 -4.99 -7.41 28.89
CA ALA A 41 -4.00 -7.28 29.96
C ALA A 41 -3.05 -6.11 29.68
N SER A 42 -3.11 -5.02 30.45
CA SER A 42 -2.17 -3.89 30.39
C SER A 42 -0.88 -4.17 31.13
N ASN A 43 -0.95 -5.00 32.17
CA ASN A 43 0.21 -5.42 32.94
C ASN A 43 0.00 -6.83 33.49
N ILE A 44 1.10 -7.50 33.79
CA ILE A 44 1.10 -8.81 34.43
C ILE A 44 2.12 -8.78 35.56
N ASP A 45 1.67 -9.25 36.72
CA ASP A 45 2.45 -9.53 37.91
C ASP A 45 2.25 -11.02 38.27
N GLU A 46 3.16 -11.63 39.03
CA GLU A 46 3.32 -13.08 39.22
C GLU A 46 2.04 -13.93 39.04
N GLU A 47 0.98 -13.64 39.80
CA GLU A 47 -0.30 -14.36 39.73
C GLU A 47 -1.49 -13.52 39.20
N CYS A 48 -1.28 -12.25 38.88
CA CYS A 48 -2.36 -11.30 38.58
C CYS A 48 -2.14 -10.56 37.25
N ALA A 49 -3.23 -10.24 36.56
CA ALA A 49 -3.21 -9.34 35.42
C ALA A 49 -4.02 -8.09 35.72
N ALA A 50 -3.47 -6.93 35.39
CA ALA A 50 -4.22 -5.69 35.29
C ALA A 50 -4.92 -5.65 33.93
N ILE A 51 -6.23 -5.47 33.92
CA ILE A 51 -7.07 -5.43 32.72
C ILE A 51 -7.50 -3.98 32.51
N ALA A 52 -6.90 -3.30 31.52
CA ALA A 52 -7.18 -1.89 31.26
C ALA A 52 -8.50 -1.64 30.51
N VAL A 53 -9.03 -2.66 29.85
CA VAL A 53 -10.33 -2.57 29.18
C VAL A 53 -10.95 -3.94 29.10
N ARG A 54 -12.26 -3.99 29.32
CA ARG A 54 -13.02 -5.24 29.28
C ARG A 54 -14.42 -5.04 28.73
N ARG A 55 -14.95 -6.11 28.16
CA ARG A 55 -16.36 -6.32 27.87
C ARG A 55 -16.96 -7.10 29.05
N THR A 56 -17.97 -6.54 29.71
CA THR A 56 -18.72 -7.20 30.78
C THR A 56 -19.47 -8.43 30.25
N ALA A 57 -19.99 -9.26 31.15
CA ALA A 57 -20.91 -10.35 30.80
C ALA A 57 -22.13 -9.83 30.01
N GLU A 58 -22.67 -8.65 30.36
CA GLU A 58 -23.79 -8.02 29.62
C GLU A 58 -23.37 -7.41 28.27
N GLY A 59 -22.09 -7.44 27.93
CA GLY A 59 -21.56 -6.96 26.66
C GLY A 59 -21.23 -5.48 26.60
N LYS A 60 -21.21 -4.78 27.73
CA LYS A 60 -20.80 -3.37 27.79
C LYS A 60 -19.28 -3.26 27.86
N LEU A 61 -18.73 -2.25 27.18
CA LEU A 61 -17.32 -1.92 27.29
C LEU A 61 -17.07 -1.03 28.53
N CYS A 62 -16.11 -1.41 29.35
CA CYS A 62 -15.62 -0.69 30.52
C CYS A 62 -14.10 -0.50 30.39
N ASP A 63 -13.61 0.72 30.62
CA ASP A 63 -12.20 1.13 30.57
C ASP A 63 -11.62 1.45 31.95
N GLU A 64 -12.34 1.10 33.01
CA GLU A 64 -11.82 1.08 34.38
C GLU A 64 -10.89 -0.13 34.56
N GLU A 65 -9.68 0.13 35.05
CA GLU A 65 -8.70 -0.92 35.29
C GLU A 65 -9.15 -1.82 36.45
N VAL A 66 -9.12 -3.13 36.23
CA VAL A 66 -9.41 -4.14 37.25
C VAL A 66 -8.27 -5.15 37.32
N VAL A 67 -8.04 -5.70 38.51
CA VAL A 67 -7.04 -6.76 38.72
C VAL A 67 -7.77 -8.10 38.79
N VAL A 68 -7.26 -9.09 38.05
CA VAL A 68 -7.81 -10.45 38.01
C VAL A 68 -6.70 -11.48 38.23
N TYR A 69 -7.05 -12.62 38.81
CA TYR A 69 -6.10 -13.74 38.92
C TYR A 69 -5.89 -14.42 37.57
N LEU A 70 -4.63 -14.68 37.23
CA LEU A 70 -4.26 -15.35 35.98
C LEU A 70 -4.79 -16.79 35.91
N ARG A 71 -4.89 -17.49 37.05
CA ARG A 71 -5.43 -18.85 37.11
C ARG A 71 -6.89 -18.94 36.66
N ASP A 72 -7.64 -17.85 36.78
CA ASP A 72 -9.04 -17.76 36.35
C ASP A 72 -9.15 -17.33 34.88
N CYS A 73 -8.02 -16.96 34.25
CA CYS A 73 -7.96 -16.43 32.90
C CYS A 73 -7.50 -17.47 31.88
N ARG A 74 -8.05 -17.37 30.67
CA ARG A 74 -7.53 -18.04 29.47
C ARG A 74 -7.31 -17.04 28.35
N SER A 75 -6.53 -17.41 27.34
CA SER A 75 -6.47 -16.62 26.11
C SER A 75 -7.85 -16.57 25.43
N ALA A 76 -8.18 -15.40 24.89
CA ALA A 76 -9.39 -15.23 24.12
C ALA A 76 -9.29 -15.88 22.73
N THR A 77 -10.38 -16.49 22.30
CA THR A 77 -10.55 -17.02 20.95
C THR A 77 -10.62 -15.90 19.92
N ARG A 78 -10.48 -16.25 18.65
CA ARG A 78 -10.57 -15.28 17.52
C ARG A 78 -11.91 -14.53 17.49
N LYS A 79 -13.00 -15.21 17.85
CA LYS A 79 -14.34 -14.62 17.89
C LYS A 79 -14.45 -13.59 19.02
N GLU A 80 -13.94 -13.94 20.20
CA GLU A 80 -13.92 -13.07 21.38
C GLU A 80 -13.04 -11.83 21.18
N GLN A 81 -11.84 -12.02 20.60
CA GLN A 81 -10.97 -10.91 20.19
C GLN A 81 -11.68 -9.96 19.23
N ARG A 82 -12.39 -10.50 18.21
CA ARG A 82 -13.15 -9.69 17.25
C ARG A 82 -14.30 -8.93 17.91
N THR A 83 -15.03 -9.55 18.84
CA THR A 83 -16.11 -8.88 19.57
C THR A 83 -15.56 -7.68 20.36
N LEU A 84 -14.45 -7.87 21.10
CA LEU A 84 -13.83 -6.76 21.82
C LEU A 84 -13.28 -5.70 20.87
N GLN A 85 -12.69 -6.12 19.75
CA GLN A 85 -12.19 -5.22 18.71
C GLN A 85 -13.27 -4.29 18.17
N HIS A 86 -14.46 -4.83 17.88
CA HIS A 86 -15.61 -4.05 17.40
C HIS A 86 -16.06 -3.04 18.44
N LEU A 87 -16.19 -3.45 19.71
CA LEU A 87 -16.56 -2.54 20.80
C LEU A 87 -15.57 -1.38 20.99
N LEU A 88 -14.27 -1.65 20.85
CA LEU A 88 -13.25 -0.59 20.88
C LEU A 88 -13.46 0.38 19.71
N ASN A 89 -13.65 -0.14 18.50
CA ASN A 89 -13.83 0.66 17.30
C ASN A 89 -15.10 1.52 17.37
N ASP A 90 -16.21 0.98 17.87
CA ASP A 90 -17.48 1.70 18.05
C ASP A 90 -17.32 2.92 18.99
N ARG A 91 -16.42 2.82 19.98
CA ARG A 91 -16.09 3.92 20.89
C ARG A 91 -14.88 4.75 20.45
N GLN A 92 -14.38 4.56 19.24
CA GLN A 92 -13.18 5.22 18.71
C GLN A 92 -11.97 5.03 19.63
N LEU A 93 -11.81 3.84 20.17
CA LEU A 93 -10.70 3.44 21.03
C LEU A 93 -9.73 2.53 20.29
N LEU A 94 -8.45 2.74 20.57
CA LEU A 94 -7.33 2.01 20.01
C LEU A 94 -6.53 1.39 21.14
N TRP A 95 -6.13 0.13 20.95
CA TRP A 95 -5.16 -0.50 21.82
C TRP A 95 -3.76 -0.25 21.28
N ASP A 96 -2.96 0.52 22.03
CA ASP A 96 -1.55 0.73 21.72
C ASP A 96 -0.76 -0.48 22.23
N THR A 97 -0.46 -1.43 21.35
CA THR A 97 0.27 -2.66 21.70
C THR A 97 1.67 -2.40 22.25
N ARG A 98 2.32 -1.29 21.86
CA ARG A 98 3.68 -0.97 22.31
C ARG A 98 3.69 -0.46 23.75
N HIS A 99 2.73 0.38 24.09
CA HIS A 99 2.64 0.98 25.42
C HIS A 99 1.63 0.27 26.33
N CYS A 100 0.88 -0.70 25.80
CA CYS A 100 -0.17 -1.45 26.47
C CYS A 100 -1.18 -0.55 27.19
N ARG A 101 -1.73 0.40 26.43
CA ARG A 101 -2.70 1.38 26.93
C ARG A 101 -3.75 1.70 25.87
N LEU A 102 -4.91 2.13 26.35
CA LEU A 102 -5.95 2.69 25.50
C LEU A 102 -5.60 4.11 25.05
N LYS A 103 -6.00 4.43 23.82
CA LYS A 103 -5.94 5.78 23.24
C LYS A 103 -7.20 6.05 22.42
N LYS A 104 -7.57 7.32 22.28
CA LYS A 104 -8.57 7.71 21.28
C LYS A 104 -7.99 7.54 19.88
N ASN A 105 -8.81 7.06 18.94
CA ASN A 105 -8.49 6.91 17.54
C ASN A 105 -9.57 7.53 16.68
N THR A 106 -9.36 8.79 16.34
CA THR A 106 -10.21 9.56 15.42
C THR A 106 -9.65 9.56 13.99
N TYR A 107 -8.64 8.74 13.72
CA TYR A 107 -7.97 8.71 12.43
C TYR A 107 -8.88 8.12 11.35
N THR A 108 -9.13 8.92 10.31
CA THR A 108 -9.80 8.46 9.09
C THR A 108 -8.78 8.46 7.94
N PRO A 109 -8.53 7.32 7.30
CA PRO A 109 -7.52 7.23 6.24
C PRO A 109 -7.96 8.00 5.00
N GLN A 110 -7.02 8.73 4.41
CA GLN A 110 -7.21 9.43 3.15
C GLN A 110 -6.70 8.59 1.99
N ASN A 111 -7.28 8.74 0.79
CA ASN A 111 -6.81 8.03 -0.39
C ASN A 111 -5.30 8.30 -0.64
N GLY A 112 -4.53 7.21 -0.71
CA GLY A 112 -3.08 7.21 -0.88
C GLY A 112 -2.30 7.27 0.43
N ALA A 113 -2.99 7.33 1.58
CA ALA A 113 -2.35 7.30 2.89
C ALA A 113 -1.72 5.95 3.15
N ARG A 114 -0.51 5.95 3.72
CA ARG A 114 0.09 4.73 4.25
C ARG A 114 -0.54 4.44 5.62
N VAL A 115 -1.16 3.28 5.73
CA VAL A 115 -1.89 2.86 6.93
C VAL A 115 -1.37 1.52 7.45
N GLN A 116 -1.44 1.36 8.77
CA GLN A 116 -1.30 0.07 9.42
C GLN A 116 -2.68 -0.35 9.92
N LEU A 117 -2.98 -1.64 9.76
CA LEU A 117 -4.23 -2.27 10.17
C LEU A 117 -3.86 -3.30 11.24
N SER A 118 -4.19 -2.99 12.50
CA SER A 118 -4.00 -3.94 13.60
C SER A 118 -5.32 -4.63 13.93
N THR A 119 -5.21 -5.88 14.36
CA THR A 119 -6.31 -6.62 14.99
C THR A 119 -5.81 -7.10 16.34
N LEU A 120 -6.63 -7.03 17.38
CA LEU A 120 -6.24 -7.48 18.72
C LEU A 120 -5.65 -8.90 18.71
N GLY A 121 -4.50 -9.07 19.36
CA GLY A 121 -3.80 -10.35 19.45
C GLY A 121 -3.21 -10.85 18.12
N ARG A 122 -3.12 -10.00 17.10
CA ARG A 122 -2.60 -10.36 15.78
C ARG A 122 -1.52 -9.41 15.29
N GLU A 123 -0.83 -9.95 14.31
CA GLU A 123 0.13 -9.27 13.47
C GLU A 123 -0.49 -8.11 12.66
N VAL A 124 0.30 -7.07 12.48
CA VAL A 124 -0.12 -5.80 11.86
C VAL A 124 0.10 -5.83 10.36
N ILE A 125 -0.93 -5.54 9.58
CA ILE A 125 -0.83 -5.37 8.13
C ILE A 125 -0.40 -3.93 7.86
N ILE A 126 0.52 -3.73 6.92
CA ILE A 126 0.99 -2.39 6.51
C ILE A 126 0.72 -2.21 5.03
N GLY A 127 0.19 -1.07 4.60
CA GLY A 127 -0.07 -0.84 3.18
C GLY A 127 -0.46 0.58 2.84
N VAL A 128 -0.99 0.76 1.64
CA VAL A 128 -1.49 2.05 1.14
C VAL A 128 -2.99 1.97 0.92
N PHE A 129 -3.73 2.80 1.65
CA PHE A 129 -5.18 2.90 1.57
C PHE A 129 -5.65 3.52 0.26
N LYS A 130 -6.72 2.98 -0.30
CA LYS A 130 -7.41 3.54 -1.46
C LYS A 130 -8.75 4.14 -1.06
N GLU A 131 -9.65 3.29 -0.57
CA GLU A 131 -11.02 3.65 -0.23
C GLU A 131 -11.68 2.55 0.60
N PHE A 132 -12.89 2.83 1.08
CA PHE A 132 -13.82 1.79 1.52
C PHE A 132 -14.76 1.47 0.35
N ASP A 133 -15.02 0.19 0.10
CA ASP A 133 -16.02 -0.20 -0.89
C ASP A 133 -17.46 -0.07 -0.35
N SER A 134 -18.44 -0.39 -1.18
CA SER A 134 -19.87 -0.33 -0.82
C SER A 134 -20.26 -1.28 0.32
N GLU A 135 -19.44 -2.30 0.61
CA GLU A 135 -19.65 -3.25 1.71
C GLU A 135 -18.91 -2.82 3.01
N GLY A 136 -18.22 -1.68 2.98
CA GLY A 136 -17.41 -1.20 4.10
C GLY A 136 -16.11 -1.99 4.28
N ARG A 137 -15.61 -2.66 3.23
CA ARG A 137 -14.30 -3.30 3.22
C ARG A 137 -13.22 -2.30 2.85
N ILE A 138 -12.05 -2.47 3.44
CA ILE A 138 -10.86 -1.67 3.16
C ILE A 138 -10.24 -2.14 1.86
N ILE A 139 -10.19 -1.24 0.88
CA ILE A 139 -9.49 -1.44 -0.39
C ILE A 139 -8.14 -0.73 -0.32
N MET A 140 -7.10 -1.45 -0.72
CA MET A 140 -5.70 -1.03 -0.65
C MET A 140 -5.08 -1.04 -2.05
N TYR A 141 -4.17 -0.12 -2.32
CA TYR A 141 -3.36 -0.18 -3.53
C TYR A 141 -2.35 -1.32 -3.47
N CYS A 142 -1.73 -1.47 -2.30
CA CYS A 142 -0.84 -2.56 -1.93
C CYS A 142 -0.89 -2.78 -0.42
N MET A 143 -0.58 -4.00 0.00
CA MET A 143 -0.49 -4.34 1.42
C MET A 143 0.53 -5.45 1.65
N MET A 144 1.03 -5.52 2.88
CA MET A 144 2.00 -6.52 3.31
C MET A 144 1.58 -7.02 4.68
N GLN A 145 1.27 -8.30 4.74
CA GLN A 145 1.12 -9.03 6.00
C GLN A 145 2.52 -9.36 6.54
N PRO A 146 2.70 -9.53 7.86
CA PRO A 146 4.02 -9.85 8.39
C PRO A 146 4.58 -11.16 7.82
N GLU A 147 5.88 -11.16 7.60
CA GLU A 147 6.66 -12.27 7.02
C GLU A 147 6.15 -12.80 5.67
N LYS A 148 5.30 -12.04 4.98
CA LYS A 148 4.85 -12.34 3.61
C LYS A 148 5.34 -11.28 2.64
N ARG A 149 5.41 -11.68 1.37
CA ARG A 149 5.66 -10.75 0.26
C ARG A 149 4.50 -9.74 0.14
N PRO A 150 4.77 -8.50 -0.29
CA PRO A 150 3.72 -7.52 -0.51
C PRO A 150 2.83 -7.94 -1.68
N THR A 151 1.52 -7.77 -1.53
CA THR A 151 0.54 -7.91 -2.61
C THR A 151 0.22 -6.55 -3.20
N TYR A 152 -0.05 -6.51 -4.50
CA TYR A 152 -0.37 -5.28 -5.24
C TYR A 152 -1.24 -5.62 -6.46
N SER A 153 -2.44 -5.06 -6.50
CA SER A 153 -3.37 -5.16 -7.65
C SER A 153 -4.15 -3.87 -7.89
N MET A 154 -3.80 -2.81 -7.14
CA MET A 154 -4.55 -1.55 -7.05
C MET A 154 -5.95 -1.68 -6.42
N HIS A 155 -6.37 -2.90 -6.05
CA HIS A 155 -7.69 -3.24 -5.51
C HIS A 155 -7.60 -4.37 -4.45
N GLU A 156 -6.51 -4.42 -3.70
CA GLU A 156 -6.30 -5.43 -2.67
C GLU A 156 -7.33 -5.26 -1.55
N VAL A 157 -8.08 -6.33 -1.25
CA VAL A 157 -9.10 -6.31 -0.19
C VAL A 157 -8.48 -6.77 1.11
N ALA A 158 -8.36 -5.87 2.10
CA ALA A 158 -7.82 -6.24 3.41
C ALA A 158 -8.88 -6.91 4.31
N GLY A 159 -10.15 -6.52 4.18
CA GLY A 159 -11.28 -7.03 4.97
C GLY A 159 -12.21 -5.92 5.44
N LYS A 160 -13.19 -6.23 6.31
CA LYS A 160 -14.16 -5.24 6.82
C LYS A 160 -13.48 -4.23 7.74
N ALA A 161 -13.81 -2.95 7.59
CA ALA A 161 -13.20 -1.88 8.39
C ALA A 161 -13.29 -2.11 9.91
N GLY A 162 -14.45 -2.59 10.38
CA GLY A 162 -14.68 -2.87 11.79
C GLY A 162 -13.76 -3.96 12.38
N ASP A 163 -13.16 -4.83 11.57
CA ASP A 163 -12.24 -5.88 12.05
C ASP A 163 -10.82 -5.35 12.35
N PHE A 164 -10.54 -4.08 12.02
CA PHE A 164 -9.21 -3.48 12.14
C PHE A 164 -9.24 -2.19 12.95
N GLN A 165 -8.14 -1.89 13.63
CA GLN A 165 -7.82 -0.54 14.07
C GLN A 165 -6.90 0.08 13.02
N ILE A 166 -7.39 1.12 12.37
CA ILE A 166 -6.68 1.81 11.30
C ILE A 166 -5.84 2.93 11.93
N GLN A 167 -4.56 2.97 11.61
CA GLN A 167 -3.64 4.00 12.09
C GLN A 167 -2.67 4.45 10.99
N PRO A 168 -2.10 5.66 11.09
CA PRO A 168 -1.01 6.06 10.22
C PRO A 168 0.23 5.19 10.44
N VAL A 169 0.98 4.93 9.37
CA VAL A 169 2.23 4.15 9.44
C VAL A 169 3.37 5.00 10.00
N GLY A 170 4.03 4.49 11.04
CA GLY A 170 5.26 5.09 11.57
C GLY A 170 6.49 4.86 10.66
N SER A 171 7.57 5.63 10.88
CA SER A 171 8.76 5.62 10.00
C SER A 171 9.37 4.24 9.77
N THR A 172 9.48 3.40 10.80
CA THR A 172 10.05 2.05 10.70
C THR A 172 9.19 1.14 9.83
N ALA A 173 7.89 1.11 10.06
CA ALA A 173 6.94 0.31 9.28
C ALA A 173 6.86 0.80 7.83
N ARG A 174 6.98 2.12 7.61
CA ARG A 174 7.07 2.69 6.26
C ARG A 174 8.30 2.17 5.52
N MET A 175 9.47 2.20 6.16
CA MET A 175 10.70 1.66 5.58
C MET A 175 10.60 0.16 5.30
N LYS A 176 9.94 -0.62 6.18
CA LYS A 176 9.72 -2.06 5.96
C LYS A 176 8.92 -2.29 4.68
N LEU A 177 7.81 -1.57 4.50
CA LEU A 177 7.00 -1.64 3.28
C LEU A 177 7.77 -1.19 2.04
N ASP A 178 8.45 -0.02 2.11
CA ASP A 178 9.19 0.52 0.95
C ASP A 178 10.33 -0.43 0.51
N ARG A 179 11.04 -1.06 1.45
CA ARG A 179 12.06 -2.07 1.14
C ARG A 179 11.47 -3.33 0.54
N ALA A 180 10.35 -3.81 1.08
CA ALA A 180 9.67 -5.00 0.54
C ALA A 180 9.19 -4.77 -0.90
N LEU A 181 8.62 -3.59 -1.19
CA LEU A 181 8.24 -3.22 -2.55
C LEU A 181 9.46 -3.09 -3.47
N ALA A 182 10.55 -2.47 -3.01
CA ALA A 182 11.76 -2.32 -3.79
C ALA A 182 12.42 -3.67 -4.14
N ALA A 183 12.35 -4.66 -3.23
CA ALA A 183 12.82 -6.02 -3.48
C ALA A 183 12.03 -6.73 -4.59
N GLU A 184 10.77 -6.37 -4.80
CA GLU A 184 9.94 -6.80 -5.93
C GLU A 184 10.12 -5.89 -7.17
N GLY A 185 11.09 -4.98 -7.16
CA GLY A 185 11.34 -4.04 -8.25
C GLY A 185 10.28 -2.95 -8.37
N LEU A 186 9.54 -2.66 -7.30
CA LEU A 186 8.41 -1.73 -7.28
C LEU A 186 8.61 -0.53 -6.33
N VAL A 187 7.93 0.57 -6.64
CA VAL A 187 7.90 1.79 -5.84
C VAL A 187 6.49 2.36 -5.83
N TRP A 188 6.03 2.78 -4.65
CA TRP A 188 4.77 3.53 -4.53
C TRP A 188 4.96 5.00 -4.93
N ASN A 189 4.17 5.48 -5.89
CA ASN A 189 4.08 6.89 -6.24
C ASN A 189 2.85 7.53 -5.57
N GLY A 190 3.06 8.26 -4.49
CA GLY A 190 1.98 8.93 -3.75
C GLY A 190 1.28 10.07 -4.51
N HIS A 191 1.94 10.72 -5.47
CA HIS A 191 1.31 11.78 -6.28
C HIS A 191 0.35 11.19 -7.31
N LEU A 192 0.76 10.08 -7.93
CA LEU A 192 -0.02 9.42 -8.97
C LEU A 192 -0.96 8.34 -8.45
N ARG A 193 -0.80 7.98 -7.18
CA ARG A 193 -1.51 6.89 -6.52
C ARG A 193 -1.38 5.57 -7.30
N CYS A 194 -0.15 5.22 -7.69
CA CYS A 194 0.11 3.99 -8.44
C CYS A 194 1.46 3.35 -8.07
N MET A 195 1.56 2.06 -8.36
CA MET A 195 2.82 1.32 -8.31
C MET A 195 3.62 1.55 -9.60
N GLU A 196 4.92 1.76 -9.45
CA GLU A 196 5.87 1.96 -10.56
C GLU A 196 7.01 0.96 -10.46
N THR A 197 7.62 0.59 -11.58
CA THR A 197 8.86 -0.20 -11.54
C THR A 197 10.05 0.71 -11.21
N VAL A 198 11.00 0.21 -10.41
CA VAL A 198 12.17 0.95 -9.87
C VAL A 198 13.00 1.64 -10.97
N GLY A 199 12.95 1.18 -12.22
CA GLY A 199 13.61 1.81 -13.38
C GLY A 199 12.87 2.98 -14.03
N LYS A 200 11.53 3.07 -13.96
CA LYS A 200 10.76 4.16 -14.61
C LYS A 200 10.93 5.51 -13.91
N ARG A 201 11.30 5.51 -12.63
CA ARG A 201 11.51 6.73 -11.83
C ARG A 201 12.76 7.51 -12.24
N GLN A 202 13.73 6.84 -12.89
CA GLN A 202 14.95 7.46 -13.43
C GLN A 202 14.67 8.48 -14.55
N LEU A 203 13.46 8.50 -15.09
CA LEU A 203 13.08 9.41 -16.17
C LEU A 203 12.85 10.85 -15.71
N ARG A 204 12.65 11.09 -14.41
CA ARG A 204 12.37 12.45 -13.90
C ARG A 204 13.56 13.37 -14.13
N GLY A 205 13.35 14.45 -14.89
CA GLY A 205 14.39 15.42 -15.24
C GLY A 205 15.23 15.04 -16.46
N GLN A 206 15.02 13.85 -17.05
CA GLN A 206 15.61 13.49 -18.33
C GLN A 206 14.94 14.26 -19.46
N VAL A 207 15.73 14.61 -20.46
CA VAL A 207 15.23 15.19 -21.70
C VAL A 207 14.65 14.07 -22.55
N TYR A 208 13.47 14.28 -23.12
CA TYR A 208 12.87 13.40 -24.11
C TYR A 208 12.33 14.20 -25.28
N TYR A 209 12.19 13.53 -26.42
CA TYR A 209 11.68 14.10 -27.66
C TYR A 209 10.26 13.60 -27.93
N TYR A 210 9.40 14.43 -28.51
CA TYR A 210 8.08 14.02 -28.96
C TYR A 210 7.71 14.76 -30.25
N LEU A 211 6.77 14.21 -31.01
CA LEU A 211 6.21 14.84 -32.19
C LEU A 211 4.98 15.67 -31.79
N ASN A 212 4.96 16.95 -32.13
CA ASN A 212 3.79 17.80 -31.96
C ASN A 212 2.72 17.52 -33.04
N GLU A 213 1.63 18.29 -33.03
CA GLU A 213 0.51 18.14 -33.97
C GLU A 213 0.91 18.39 -35.44
N LEU A 214 2.02 19.10 -35.67
CA LEU A 214 2.59 19.37 -36.98
C LEU A 214 3.75 18.40 -37.33
N TYR A 215 3.93 17.34 -36.53
CA TYR A 215 5.01 16.37 -36.66
C TYR A 215 6.42 16.96 -36.52
N GLU A 216 6.55 18.08 -35.79
CA GLU A 216 7.83 18.66 -35.44
C GLU A 216 8.37 18.01 -34.17
N ILE A 217 9.69 17.83 -34.13
CA ILE A 217 10.37 17.23 -32.98
C ILE A 217 10.56 18.30 -31.92
N CYS A 218 9.88 18.12 -30.80
CA CYS A 218 9.99 18.98 -29.64
C CYS A 218 10.84 18.31 -28.56
N GLU A 219 11.84 19.03 -28.06
CA GLU A 219 12.63 18.63 -26.90
C GLU A 219 11.94 19.12 -25.62
N VAL A 220 11.77 18.24 -24.63
CA VAL A 220 11.22 18.64 -23.35
C VAL A 220 11.83 17.87 -22.20
N ARG A 221 11.97 18.56 -21.07
CA ARG A 221 12.39 17.92 -19.83
C ARG A 221 11.19 17.22 -19.19
N ASP A 222 11.38 15.96 -18.80
CA ASP A 222 10.35 15.18 -18.13
C ASP A 222 10.05 15.76 -16.75
N THR A 223 8.88 16.40 -16.64
CA THR A 223 8.39 16.99 -15.40
C THR A 223 7.47 16.05 -14.63
N TYR A 224 7.25 14.82 -15.15
CA TYR A 224 6.34 13.84 -14.59
C TYR A 224 4.87 14.30 -14.52
N LYS A 225 4.50 15.35 -15.28
CA LYS A 225 3.13 15.88 -15.32
C LYS A 225 2.23 14.95 -16.13
N LEU A 226 0.92 15.10 -16.00
CA LEU A 226 -0.07 14.28 -16.73
C LEU A 226 0.18 14.25 -18.25
N ARG A 227 0.63 15.37 -18.83
CA ARG A 227 1.00 15.46 -20.25
C ARG A 227 2.15 14.53 -20.65
N ASP A 228 3.18 14.40 -19.81
CA ASP A 228 4.37 13.59 -20.09
C ASP A 228 3.99 12.10 -20.05
N ARG A 229 3.07 11.74 -19.14
CA ARG A 229 2.47 10.40 -19.07
C ARG A 229 1.60 10.06 -20.27
N LYS A 230 0.75 11.00 -20.72
CA LYS A 230 -0.07 10.79 -21.92
C LYS A 230 0.82 10.49 -23.13
N ARG A 231 1.88 11.27 -23.32
CA ARG A 231 2.88 11.06 -24.38
C ARG A 231 3.55 9.69 -24.30
N MET A 232 3.97 9.27 -23.10
CA MET A 232 4.54 7.95 -22.89
C MET A 232 3.53 6.83 -23.21
N ALA A 233 2.28 6.95 -22.75
CA ALA A 233 1.25 5.93 -22.93
C ALA A 233 0.85 5.71 -24.39
N VAL A 234 0.86 6.78 -25.20
CA VAL A 234 0.57 6.70 -26.64
C VAL A 234 1.81 6.41 -27.49
N GLY A 235 2.96 6.15 -26.87
CA GLY A 235 4.22 5.89 -27.58
C GLY A 235 4.89 7.12 -28.21
N ASN A 236 4.35 8.32 -27.98
CA ASN A 236 4.92 9.60 -28.46
C ASN A 236 5.96 10.16 -27.47
N ARG A 237 6.90 9.32 -27.04
CA ARG A 237 8.01 9.68 -26.15
C ARG A 237 9.27 8.95 -26.61
N PHE A 238 10.22 9.69 -27.16
CA PHE A 238 11.47 9.19 -27.69
C PHE A 238 12.63 9.57 -26.77
N ALA A 239 13.50 8.61 -26.47
CA ALA A 239 14.67 8.84 -25.61
C ALA A 239 15.78 9.63 -26.33
N THR A 240 15.87 9.48 -27.65
CA THR A 240 16.86 10.16 -28.49
C THR A 240 16.18 10.90 -29.63
N ARG A 241 16.86 11.90 -30.18
CA ARG A 241 16.33 12.69 -31.30
C ARG A 241 16.19 11.85 -32.55
N GLU A 242 17.17 10.97 -32.80
CA GLU A 242 17.24 10.09 -33.96
C GLU A 242 16.05 9.12 -34.00
N ALA A 243 15.62 8.63 -32.82
CA ALA A 243 14.42 7.79 -32.73
C ALA A 243 13.15 8.56 -33.11
N ALA A 244 13.05 9.84 -32.74
CA ALA A 244 11.94 10.70 -33.15
C ALA A 244 11.99 11.01 -34.66
N GLU A 245 13.19 11.23 -35.22
CA GLU A 245 13.41 11.46 -36.65
C GLU A 245 13.00 10.25 -37.48
N SER A 246 13.42 9.04 -37.09
CA SER A 246 13.05 7.79 -37.78
C SER A 246 11.53 7.58 -37.84
N VAL A 247 10.83 7.80 -36.72
CA VAL A 247 9.35 7.68 -36.69
C VAL A 247 8.70 8.78 -37.51
N ARG A 248 9.19 10.02 -37.45
CA ARG A 248 8.68 11.13 -38.26
C ARG A 248 8.83 10.85 -39.75
N GLU A 249 9.99 10.36 -40.19
CA GLU A 249 10.24 10.02 -41.60
C GLU A 249 9.31 8.92 -42.10
N CYS A 250 9.13 7.87 -41.30
CA CYS A 250 8.19 6.79 -41.60
C CYS A 250 6.75 7.34 -41.75
N LEU A 251 6.31 8.18 -40.79
CA LEU A 251 4.96 8.73 -40.79
C LEU A 251 4.72 9.68 -41.97
N VAL A 252 5.67 10.58 -42.26
CA VAL A 252 5.60 11.49 -43.41
C VAL A 252 5.60 10.72 -44.73
N SER A 253 6.38 9.64 -44.83
CA SER A 253 6.41 8.79 -46.02
C SER A 253 5.05 8.11 -46.26
N ILE A 254 4.43 7.57 -45.21
CA ILE A 254 3.09 6.98 -45.30
C ILE A 254 2.05 8.01 -45.75
N LEU A 255 2.09 9.23 -45.19
CA LEU A 255 1.17 10.30 -45.56
C LEU A 255 1.36 10.76 -47.00
N ARG A 256 2.62 10.89 -47.46
CA ARG A 256 2.94 11.24 -48.86
C ARG A 256 2.45 10.19 -49.84
N MET A 257 2.62 8.91 -49.53
CA MET A 257 2.10 7.82 -50.36
C MET A 257 0.58 7.88 -50.47
N ARG A 258 -0.13 8.09 -49.35
CA ARG A 258 -1.59 8.23 -49.34
C ARG A 258 -2.07 9.43 -50.15
N HIS A 259 -1.48 10.60 -49.96
CA HIS A 259 -1.85 11.79 -50.74
C HIS A 259 -1.53 11.64 -52.23
N SER A 260 -0.44 10.95 -52.58
CA SER A 260 -0.11 10.67 -53.98
C SER A 260 -1.14 9.71 -54.60
N ALA A 261 -1.56 8.67 -53.87
CA ALA A 261 -2.61 7.75 -54.29
C ALA A 261 -3.98 8.43 -54.43
N GLU A 262 -4.34 9.34 -53.50
CA GLU A 262 -5.57 10.14 -53.58
C GLU A 262 -5.54 11.16 -54.72
N ALA A 263 -4.36 11.72 -55.02
CA ALA A 263 -4.18 12.63 -56.15
C ALA A 263 -4.28 11.89 -57.48
N GLU A 264 -3.77 10.66 -57.55
CA GLU A 264 -3.87 9.79 -58.73
C GLU A 264 -5.30 9.31 -58.94
N GLY A 265 -6.00 8.86 -57.90
CA GLY A 265 -7.41 8.49 -57.98
C GLY A 265 -8.31 9.67 -58.42
N ARG A 266 -7.99 10.89 -58.00
CA ARG A 266 -8.67 12.11 -58.47
C ARG A 266 -8.37 12.47 -59.93
N ARG A 267 -7.20 12.11 -60.46
CA ARG A 267 -6.88 12.29 -61.89
C ARG A 267 -7.62 11.27 -62.74
N ILE A 268 -7.56 10.00 -62.37
CA ILE A 268 -8.27 8.91 -63.06
C ILE A 268 -9.78 9.21 -63.11
N ALA A 269 -10.38 9.64 -61.99
CA ALA A 269 -11.80 10.01 -61.97
C ALA A 269 -12.14 11.24 -62.83
N ARG A 270 -11.19 12.16 -63.08
CA ARG A 270 -11.40 13.28 -64.01
C ARG A 270 -11.27 12.84 -65.47
N ASP A 271 -10.30 11.98 -65.76
CA ASP A 271 -10.07 11.46 -67.11
C ASP A 271 -11.22 10.52 -67.56
N ASP A 272 -11.85 9.79 -66.64
CA ASP A 272 -13.06 9.00 -66.90
C ASP A 272 -14.29 9.88 -67.23
N ILE A 273 -14.37 11.10 -66.67
CA ILE A 273 -15.44 12.06 -66.97
C ILE A 273 -15.22 12.70 -68.35
N ASP A 274 -13.98 13.05 -68.71
CA ASP A 274 -13.65 13.63 -70.02
C ASP A 274 -13.64 12.59 -71.16
N GLY A 275 -13.34 11.33 -70.86
CA GLY A 275 -13.39 10.22 -71.82
C GLY A 275 -14.80 9.78 -72.23
N GLY A 276 -15.82 10.11 -71.42
CA GLY A 276 -17.22 9.75 -71.67
C GLY A 276 -17.92 10.54 -72.77
N ASN A 277 -17.30 11.62 -73.31
CA ASN A 277 -17.96 12.57 -74.21
C ASN A 277 -17.60 12.44 -75.71
N LYS A 278 -17.09 11.28 -76.14
CA LYS A 278 -16.90 10.97 -77.58
C LYS A 278 -17.66 9.71 -78.01
N LYS A 279 -18.98 9.81 -78.12
CA LYS A 279 -19.78 9.03 -79.07
C LYS A 279 -20.87 9.91 -79.68
N LYS A 280 -20.62 10.40 -80.89
CA LYS A 280 -21.61 10.63 -81.94
C LYS A 280 -21.05 10.04 -83.22
#